data_AF-A0A955AWD5-F1
#
_entry.id   AF-A0A955AWD5-F1
#
_cell.length_a   1.000
_cell.length_b   1.000
_cell.length_c   1.000
_cell.angle_alpha   90.00
_cell.angle_beta   90.00
_cell.angle_gamma   90.00
#
_symmetry.space_group_name_H-M   'P 1'
#
loop_
_entity.id
_entity.type
_entity.pdbx_description
1 polymer ?
#
loop_
_entity_poly.entity_id
_entity_poly.type
_entity_poly.pdbx_seq_one_letter_code
_entity_poly.pdbx_strand_id
1 'polypeptide(L)'
;QFIAGEACGALFVARADGYATLVGVSRQLIGLDWLGAGGFQYCGSVGPLPVSADVRDQLITIGNRLTDAFNVRGLFGVDFILDA
;
A
#
# COMPACT_ATOMS: atom_id res chain seq x y z
N GLN A 1 0.48 -8.30 16.43
CA GLN A 1 -0.80 -7.76 16.95
C GLN A 1 -1.75 -7.57 15.79
N PHE A 2 -3.05 -7.82 15.95
CA PHE A 2 -4.05 -7.51 14.93
C PHE A 2 -4.34 -6.00 14.90
N ILE A 3 -4.38 -5.41 13.70
CA ILE A 3 -4.74 -4.01 13.46
C ILE A 3 -6.05 -4.01 12.67
N ALA A 4 -7.08 -3.36 13.21
CA ALA A 4 -8.38 -3.24 12.55
C ALA A 4 -8.35 -2.09 11.54
N GLY A 5 -9.05 -2.25 10.41
CA GLY A 5 -9.17 -1.26 9.34
C GLY A 5 -9.27 -1.92 7.97
N GLU A 6 -9.29 -1.10 6.91
CA GLU A 6 -9.31 -1.59 5.53
C GLU A 6 -7.89 -1.96 5.07
N ALA A 7 -7.70 -3.20 4.62
CA ALA A 7 -6.41 -3.62 4.06
C ALA A 7 -6.21 -2.94 2.70
N CYS A 8 -5.07 -2.28 2.53
CA CYS A 8 -4.76 -1.50 1.34
C CYS A 8 -3.31 -1.77 0.88
N GLY A 9 -3.07 -1.60 -0.42
CA GLY A 9 -1.74 -1.60 -1.01
C GLY A 9 -1.48 -0.28 -1.72
N ALA A 10 -0.32 0.33 -1.48
CA ALA A 10 0.18 1.48 -2.21
C ALA A 10 1.36 1.08 -3.10
N LEU A 11 1.30 1.46 -4.37
CA LEU A 11 2.34 1.16 -5.37
C LEU A 11 3.20 2.38 -5.63
N PHE A 12 4.51 2.20 -5.63
CA PHE A 12 5.48 3.27 -5.82
C PHE A 12 6.52 2.91 -6.87
N VAL A 13 7.12 3.93 -7.48
CA VAL A 13 8.34 3.79 -8.29
C VAL A 13 9.44 4.66 -7.68
N ALA A 14 10.48 4.01 -7.15
CA ALA A 14 11.68 4.67 -6.65
C ALA A 14 12.66 4.96 -7.78
N ARG A 15 13.10 6.20 -7.85
CA ARG A 15 14.10 6.70 -8.81
C ARG A 15 15.49 6.69 -8.18
N ALA A 16 16.52 6.75 -9.01
CA ALA A 16 17.91 6.77 -8.56
C ALA A 16 18.30 8.06 -7.81
N ASP A 17 17.44 9.09 -7.84
CA ASP A 17 17.62 10.36 -7.13
C ASP A 17 17.12 10.31 -5.66
N GLY A 18 16.68 9.14 -5.19
CA GLY A 18 16.25 8.92 -3.80
C GLY A 18 14.78 9.22 -3.53
N TYR A 19 14.00 9.58 -4.55
CA TYR A 19 12.56 9.86 -4.40
C TYR A 19 11.69 8.74 -4.94
N ALA A 20 10.58 8.49 -4.26
CA ALA A 20 9.52 7.61 -4.70
C ALA A 20 8.31 8.39 -5.20
N THR A 21 7.80 8.00 -6.37
CA THR A 21 6.51 8.47 -6.86
C THR A 21 5.42 7.48 -6.47
N LEU A 22 4.40 7.93 -5.74
CA LEU A 22 3.17 7.16 -5.55
C LEU A 22 2.42 7.02 -6.88
N VAL A 23 2.24 5.78 -7.33
CA VAL A 23 1.56 5.44 -8.59
C VAL A 23 0.05 5.29 -8.36
N GLY A 24 -0.34 4.65 -7.27
CA GLY A 24 -1.74 4.41 -6.95
C GLY A 24 -1.93 3.62 -5.67
N VAL A 25 -3.19 3.59 -5.23
CA VAL A 25 -3.64 2.84 -4.05
C VAL A 25 -4.74 1.89 -4.48
N SER A 26 -4.79 0.73 -3.87
CA SER A 26 -5.84 -0.27 -4.05
C SER A 26 -6.29 -0.83 -2.71
N ARG A 27 -7.57 -1.16 -2.59
CA ARG A 27 -8.07 -2.02 -1.52
C ARG A 27 -7.59 -3.46 -1.75
N GLN A 28 -7.14 -4.13 -0.70
CA GLN A 28 -6.81 -5.56 -0.70
C GLN A 28 -8.00 -6.37 -0.18
N LEU A 29 -8.38 -7.38 -0.94
CA LEU A 29 -9.35 -8.38 -0.52
C LEU A 29 -8.61 -9.44 0.28
N ILE A 30 -8.99 -9.62 1.54
CA ILE A 30 -8.34 -10.54 2.48
C ILE A 30 -9.40 -11.48 3.08
N GLY A 31 -9.13 -12.78 3.10
CA GLY A 31 -9.89 -13.77 3.86
C GLY A 31 -11.35 -13.93 3.44
N LEU A 32 -11.67 -13.64 2.17
CA LEU A 32 -13.03 -13.75 1.66
C LEU A 32 -13.34 -15.19 1.21
N ASP A 33 -14.17 -15.89 1.98
CA ASP A 33 -14.53 -17.29 1.73
C ASP A 33 -15.11 -17.54 0.33
N TRP A 34 -15.87 -16.58 -0.21
CA TRP A 34 -16.45 -16.68 -1.56
C TRP A 34 -15.41 -16.57 -2.68
N LEU A 35 -14.19 -16.11 -2.37
CA LEU A 35 -13.00 -16.17 -3.22
C LEU A 35 -12.09 -17.36 -2.86
N GLY A 36 -12.54 -18.28 -2.02
CA GLY A 36 -11.78 -19.45 -1.59
C GLY A 36 -10.62 -19.13 -0.63
N ALA A 37 -10.64 -17.99 0.04
CA ALA A 37 -9.59 -17.55 0.97
C ALA A 37 -10.13 -17.41 2.39
N GLY A 38 -9.35 -17.83 3.39
CA GLY A 38 -9.69 -17.73 4.81
C GLY A 38 -8.66 -16.96 5.64
N GLY A 39 -9.09 -16.44 6.79
CA GLY A 39 -8.20 -15.74 7.73
C GLY A 39 -7.51 -14.52 7.10
N PHE A 40 -6.17 -14.51 7.06
CA PHE A 40 -5.37 -13.41 6.52
C PHE A 40 -4.89 -13.63 5.07
N GLN A 41 -5.49 -14.58 4.35
CA GLN A 41 -5.07 -14.86 2.98
C GLN A 41 -5.50 -13.76 2.01
N TYR A 42 -4.54 -13.21 1.27
CA TYR A 42 -4.82 -12.29 0.17
C TYR A 42 -5.56 -13.00 -0.97
N CYS A 43 -6.63 -12.40 -1.47
CA CYS A 43 -7.43 -12.92 -2.57
C CYS A 43 -7.65 -11.96 -3.74
N GLY A 44 -7.08 -10.75 -3.70
CA GLY A 44 -7.12 -9.82 -4.84
C GLY A 44 -6.97 -8.36 -4.42
N SER A 45 -6.90 -7.47 -5.41
CA SER A 45 -6.86 -6.03 -5.20
C SER A 45 -7.84 -5.31 -6.10
N VAL A 46 -8.46 -4.25 -5.59
CA VAL A 46 -9.39 -3.40 -6.32
C VAL A 46 -8.89 -1.97 -6.26
N GLY A 47 -8.59 -1.39 -7.43
CA GLY A 47 -8.12 -0.02 -7.55
C GLY A 47 -8.64 0.66 -8.82
N PRO A 48 -8.44 2.00 -8.94
CA PRO A 48 -7.83 2.86 -7.93
C PRO A 48 -8.75 3.11 -6.73
N LEU A 49 -8.21 3.06 -5.51
CA LEU A 49 -8.89 3.48 -4.29
C LEU A 49 -8.61 4.97 -4.06
N PRO A 50 -9.62 5.85 -4.10
CA PRO A 50 -9.44 7.25 -3.73
C PRO A 50 -9.09 7.35 -2.24
N VAL A 51 -8.09 8.14 -1.90
CA VAL A 51 -7.68 8.41 -0.51
C VAL A 51 -7.70 9.92 -0.25
N SER A 52 -7.83 10.30 1.02
CA SER A 52 -7.74 11.71 1.43
C SER A 52 -6.35 12.29 1.15
N ALA A 53 -6.25 13.62 1.15
CA ALA A 53 -4.96 14.31 1.00
C ALA A 53 -3.98 13.91 2.12
N ASP A 54 -4.44 13.84 3.36
CA ASP A 54 -3.60 13.48 4.51
C ASP A 54 -3.02 12.06 4.37
N VAL A 55 -3.83 11.09 3.94
CA VAL A 55 -3.36 9.71 3.70
C VAL A 55 -2.37 9.70 2.55
N ARG A 56 -2.64 10.44 1.47
CA ARG A 56 -1.73 10.56 0.33
C ARG A 56 -0.36 11.11 0.75
N ASP A 57 -0.34 12.17 1.57
CA ASP A 57 0.89 12.80 2.03
C ASP A 57 1.69 11.90 2.97
N GLN A 58 1.01 11.12 3.81
CA GLN A 58 1.64 10.06 4.61
C GLN A 58 2.27 8.98 3.72
N LEU A 59 1.56 8.50 2.69
CA LEU A 59 2.09 7.52 1.75
C LEU A 59 3.31 8.04 0.99
N ILE A 60 3.29 9.29 0.52
CA ILE A 60 4.45 9.94 -0.11
C ILE A 60 5.63 9.96 0.86
N THR A 61 5.40 10.34 2.12
CA THR A 61 6.43 10.36 3.16
C THR A 61 7.01 8.97 3.39
N ILE A 62 6.17 7.94 3.50
CA ILE A 62 6.59 6.54 3.65
C ILE A 62 7.44 6.10 2.46
N GLY A 63 6.98 6.31 1.23
CA GLY A 63 7.70 5.91 0.03
C GLY A 63 9.10 6.54 -0.07
N ASN A 64 9.21 7.84 0.22
CA ASN A 64 10.50 8.54 0.25
C ASN A 64 11.41 8.04 1.37
N ARG A 65 10.88 7.83 2.58
CA ARG A 65 11.67 7.29 3.70
C ARG A 65 12.19 5.89 3.44
N LEU A 66 11.39 5.03 2.82
CA LEU A 66 11.83 3.68 2.44
C LEU A 66 12.93 3.74 1.37
N THR A 67 12.76 4.62 0.38
CA THR A 67 13.76 4.80 -0.69
C THR A 67 15.09 5.30 -0.14
N ASP A 68 15.06 6.33 0.73
CA ASP A 68 16.24 6.91 1.37
C ASP A 68 16.93 5.92 2.32
N ALA A 69 16.17 5.27 3.22
CA ALA A 69 16.74 4.41 4.25
C ALA A 69 17.26 3.06 3.72
N PHE A 70 16.65 2.52 2.65
CA PHE A 70 16.96 1.18 2.14
C PHE A 70 17.52 1.18 0.71
N ASN A 71 17.70 2.36 0.10
CA ASN A 71 18.14 2.52 -1.29
C ASN A 71 17.29 1.69 -2.27
N VAL A 72 15.98 1.65 -2.04
CA VAL A 72 15.03 0.95 -2.91
C VAL A 72 15.09 1.55 -4.31
N ARG A 73 15.08 0.72 -5.36
CA ARG A 73 15.05 1.20 -6.75
C ARG A 73 14.02 0.42 -7.56
N GLY A 74 13.32 1.13 -8.45
CA GLY A 74 12.29 0.54 -9.29
C GLY A 74 10.94 0.44 -8.58
N LEU A 75 10.10 -0.50 -9.03
CA LEU A 75 8.73 -0.67 -8.55
C LEU A 75 8.72 -1.37 -7.18
N PHE A 76 7.98 -0.83 -6.21
CA PHE A 76 7.77 -1.47 -4.92
C PHE A 76 6.36 -1.20 -4.38
N GLY A 77 5.87 -2.11 -3.53
CA GLY A 77 4.58 -2.02 -2.86
C GLY A 77 4.75 -1.81 -1.36
N VAL A 78 3.80 -1.11 -0.75
CA VAL A 78 3.64 -1.01 0.70
C VAL A 78 2.22 -1.46 1.04
N ASP A 79 2.10 -2.51 1.83
CA ASP A 79 0.83 -2.93 2.42
C ASP A 79 0.59 -2.14 3.70
N PHE A 80 -0.64 -1.64 3.88
CA PHE A 80 -1.03 -0.87 5.05
C PHE A 80 -2.48 -1.12 5.43
N ILE A 81 -2.82 -0.81 6.68
CA ILE A 81 -4.20 -0.80 7.15
C ILE A 81 -4.63 0.65 7.25
N LEU A 82 -5.76 0.98 6.59
CA LEU A 82 -6.36 2.29 6.65
C LEU A 82 -7.44 2.30 7.74
N ASP A 83 -7.30 3.22 8.70
CA ASP A 83 -8.33 3.47 9.70
C ASP A 83 -9.63 3.96 9.03
N ALA A 84 -10.77 3.61 9.64
CA ALA A 84 -12.11 3.93 9.13
C ALA A 84 -12.48 5.41 9.31
#